data_AF-A0A9E1VZV3-F1
#
_entry.id   AF-A0A9E1VZV3-F1
#
_cell.length_a   1.000
_cell.length_b   1.000
_cell.length_c   1.000
_cell.angle_alpha   90.00
_cell.angle_beta   90.00
_cell.angle_gamma   90.00
#
_symmetry.space_group_name_H-M   'P 1'
#
loop_
_entity.id
_entity.type
_entity.pdbx_description
1 polymer ?
#
loop_
_entity_poly.entity_id
_entity_poly.type
_entity_poly.pdbx_seq_one_letter_code
_entity_poly.pdbx_strand_id
1 'polypeptide(L)'
;MKRLVFISNWFYLFSLCLWVGGMFLLGILVEIMVRINLKDQPQVASTIMNKVMDVFNVNIIYTCITFMVLAEVVKFLVAKYSSAGYEPQVVTKRKYTREVCLAIMVVLALYIGSVLRPEMHAMDKLKKANPADQKLQIQFDRYHSKLTWIYTVNMILGLTLFYINGKEMARFTTRREAD
;
A
#
# COMPACT_ATOMS: atom_id res chain seq x y z
N MET A 1 -14.54 -25.37 -1.22
CA MET A 1 -14.75 -23.91 -1.42
C MET A 1 -14.40 -23.08 -0.17
N LYS A 2 -14.86 -23.43 1.04
CA LYS A 2 -14.51 -22.70 2.28
C LYS A 2 -13.00 -22.56 2.55
N ARG A 3 -12.19 -23.62 2.30
CA ARG A 3 -10.72 -23.57 2.43
C ARG A 3 -10.05 -22.59 1.44
N LEU A 4 -10.60 -22.47 0.23
CA LEU A 4 -10.05 -21.61 -0.82
C LEU A 4 -10.27 -20.13 -0.47
N VAL A 5 -11.46 -19.79 0.03
CA VAL A 5 -11.76 -18.45 0.57
C VAL A 5 -10.89 -18.12 1.79
N PHE A 6 -10.64 -19.09 2.67
CA PHE A 6 -9.76 -18.87 3.83
C PHE A 6 -8.32 -18.54 3.42
N ILE A 7 -7.74 -19.32 2.51
CA ILE A 7 -6.40 -19.09 1.96
C ILE A 7 -6.34 -17.72 1.25
N SER A 8 -7.37 -17.42 0.46
CA SER A 8 -7.50 -16.14 -0.23
C SER A 8 -7.55 -14.94 0.74
N ASN A 9 -8.26 -15.05 1.85
CA ASN A 9 -8.31 -14.01 2.89
C ASN A 9 -6.96 -13.85 3.60
N TRP A 10 -6.25 -14.95 3.81
CA TRP A 10 -4.90 -14.93 4.38
C TRP A 10 -3.92 -14.18 3.47
N PHE A 11 -3.93 -14.47 2.16
CA PHE A 11 -3.10 -13.73 1.20
C PHE A 11 -3.47 -12.24 1.15
N TYR A 12 -4.76 -11.91 1.26
CA TYR A 12 -5.21 -10.52 1.32
C TYR A 12 -4.68 -9.79 2.55
N LEU A 13 -4.78 -10.38 3.74
CA LEU A 13 -4.27 -9.80 4.98
C LEU A 13 -2.75 -9.71 5.00
N PHE A 14 -2.07 -10.75 4.52
CA PHE A 14 -0.61 -10.73 4.38
C PHE A 14 -0.15 -9.60 3.46
N SER A 15 -0.83 -9.42 2.32
CA SER A 15 -0.54 -8.34 1.38
C SER A 15 -0.81 -6.96 1.99
N LEU A 16 -1.92 -6.78 2.72
CA LEU A 16 -2.16 -5.54 3.46
C LEU A 16 -1.12 -5.28 4.55
N CYS A 17 -0.67 -6.32 5.25
CA CYS A 17 0.36 -6.20 6.28
C CYS A 17 1.69 -5.75 5.67
N LEU A 18 2.11 -6.36 4.57
CA LEU A 18 3.30 -5.95 3.82
C LEU A 18 3.18 -4.53 3.28
N TRP A 19 2.01 -4.16 2.77
CA TRP A 19 1.77 -2.82 2.25
C TRP A 19 1.81 -1.78 3.37
N VAL A 20 0.98 -1.89 4.40
CA VAL A 20 0.89 -0.90 5.49
C VAL A 20 2.16 -0.89 6.33
N GLY A 21 2.64 -2.07 6.74
CA GLY A 21 3.87 -2.21 7.52
C GLY A 21 5.09 -1.71 6.74
N GLY A 22 5.17 -2.00 5.45
CA GLY A 22 6.23 -1.47 4.60
C GLY A 22 6.18 0.05 4.45
N MET A 23 5.00 0.65 4.25
CA MET A 23 4.86 2.12 4.20
C MET A 23 5.30 2.77 5.51
N PHE A 24 4.97 2.16 6.64
CA PHE A 24 5.39 2.62 7.97
C PHE A 24 6.91 2.51 8.18
N LEU A 25 7.51 1.36 7.83
CA LEU A 25 8.95 1.14 7.94
C LEU A 25 9.75 2.08 7.04
N LEU A 26 9.26 2.39 5.85
CA LEU A 26 9.91 3.38 4.97
C LEU A 26 9.91 4.78 5.57
N GLY A 27 8.75 5.24 6.06
CA GLY A 27 8.60 6.61 6.57
C GLY A 27 9.31 6.87 7.90
N ILE A 28 9.48 5.85 8.74
CA ILE A 28 10.14 6.02 10.04
C ILE A 28 11.57 5.48 9.99
N LEU A 29 11.73 4.21 9.63
CA LEU A 29 12.99 3.49 9.86
C LEU A 29 14.01 3.84 8.78
N VAL A 30 13.63 3.73 7.51
CA VAL A 30 14.53 4.02 6.38
C VAL A 30 14.85 5.51 6.32
N GLU A 31 13.85 6.38 6.49
CA GLU A 31 14.07 7.82 6.44
C GLU A 31 15.03 8.30 7.55
N ILE A 32 14.83 7.86 8.80
CA ILE A 32 15.71 8.23 9.92
C ILE A 32 17.11 7.67 9.71
N MET A 33 17.23 6.38 9.39
CA MET A 33 18.53 5.73 9.21
C MET A 33 19.35 6.36 8.09
N VAL A 34 18.71 6.72 6.97
CA VAL A 34 19.37 7.34 5.82
C VAL A 34 19.72 8.80 6.10
N ARG A 35 18.83 9.59 6.72
CA ARG A 35 19.10 11.01 7.01
C ARG A 35 20.14 11.22 8.12
N ILE A 36 20.18 10.35 9.13
CA ILE A 36 21.13 10.45 10.24
C ILE A 36 22.52 9.93 9.83
N ASN A 37 22.61 8.73 9.26
CA ASN A 37 23.91 8.12 8.97
C ASN A 37 24.61 8.70 7.74
N LEU A 38 23.87 9.33 6.82
CA LEU A 38 24.41 9.91 5.58
C LEU A 38 24.20 11.42 5.51
N LYS A 39 24.12 12.08 6.67
CA LYS A 39 23.98 13.54 6.78
C LYS A 39 25.07 14.29 6.00
N ASP A 40 26.29 13.77 6.06
CA ASP A 40 27.46 14.36 5.39
C ASP A 40 27.56 13.98 3.90
N GLN A 41 26.74 13.02 3.45
CA GLN A 41 26.71 12.53 2.07
C GLN A 41 25.27 12.50 1.51
N PRO A 42 24.62 13.67 1.35
CA PRO A 42 23.21 13.76 0.99
C PRO A 42 22.89 13.14 -0.38
N GLN A 43 23.86 13.08 -1.30
CA GLN A 43 23.67 12.45 -2.61
C GLN A 43 23.58 10.92 -2.52
N VAL A 44 24.40 10.31 -1.66
CA VAL A 44 24.36 8.86 -1.39
C VAL A 44 23.07 8.51 -0.68
N ALA A 45 22.67 9.34 0.30
CA ALA A 45 21.39 9.22 1.01
C ALA A 45 20.19 9.22 0.04
N SER A 46 20.12 10.21 -0.86
CA SER A 46 19.07 10.31 -1.88
C SER A 46 19.06 9.08 -2.81
N THR A 47 20.23 8.59 -3.23
CA THR A 47 20.33 7.43 -4.12
C THR A 47 19.83 6.14 -3.46
N ILE A 48 20.16 5.91 -2.19
CA ILE A 48 19.67 4.76 -1.42
C ILE A 48 18.16 4.86 -1.22
N MET A 49 17.67 6.02 -0.80
CA MET A 49 16.24 6.25 -0.60
C MET A 49 15.44 5.98 -1.88
N ASN A 50 15.92 6.48 -3.02
CA ASN A 50 15.29 6.28 -4.33
C ASN A 50 15.22 4.79 -4.71
N LYS A 51 16.31 4.03 -4.52
CA LYS A 51 16.35 2.58 -4.79
C LYS A 51 15.41 1.80 -3.87
N VAL A 52 15.40 2.10 -2.58
CA VAL A 52 14.51 1.43 -1.61
C VAL A 52 13.05 1.71 -1.95
N MET A 53 12.73 2.97 -2.27
CA MET A 53 11.42 3.35 -2.79
C MET A 53 11.09 2.61 -4.11
N ASP A 54 12.08 2.30 -4.95
CA ASP A 54 11.86 1.61 -6.25
C ASP A 54 11.39 0.20 -6.01
N VAL A 55 12.13 -0.54 -5.21
CA VAL A 55 11.81 -1.90 -4.85
C VAL A 55 10.46 -1.96 -4.14
N PHE A 56 10.21 -1.05 -3.20
CA PHE A 56 8.97 -1.07 -2.45
C PHE A 56 7.75 -0.79 -3.35
N ASN A 57 7.75 0.29 -4.12
CA ASN A 57 6.58 0.67 -4.89
C ASN A 57 6.34 -0.19 -6.12
N VAL A 58 7.40 -0.60 -6.82
CA VAL A 58 7.24 -1.37 -8.06
C VAL A 58 7.08 -2.85 -7.76
N ASN A 59 7.92 -3.41 -6.87
CA ASN A 59 7.90 -4.85 -6.64
C ASN A 59 6.91 -5.22 -5.54
N ILE A 60 7.04 -4.60 -4.35
CA ILE A 60 6.25 -5.02 -3.18
C ILE A 60 4.79 -4.59 -3.34
N ILE A 61 4.52 -3.30 -3.62
CA ILE A 61 3.14 -2.81 -3.72
C ILE A 61 2.39 -3.45 -4.89
N TYR A 62 2.98 -3.58 -6.09
CA TYR A 62 2.25 -4.19 -7.21
C TYR A 62 1.98 -5.69 -7.00
N THR A 63 2.89 -6.39 -6.32
CA THR A 63 2.64 -7.77 -5.89
C THR A 63 1.48 -7.83 -4.90
N CYS A 64 1.43 -6.93 -3.92
CA CYS A 64 0.34 -6.83 -2.96
C CYS A 64 -1.01 -6.54 -3.65
N ILE A 65 -1.04 -5.60 -4.61
CA ILE A 65 -2.21 -5.29 -5.43
C ILE A 65 -2.70 -6.55 -6.14
N THR A 66 -1.80 -7.28 -6.78
CA THR A 66 -2.14 -8.49 -7.54
C THR A 66 -2.80 -9.53 -6.63
N PHE A 67 -2.21 -9.83 -5.48
CA PHE A 67 -2.78 -10.79 -4.53
C PHE A 67 -4.13 -10.34 -3.96
N MET A 68 -4.28 -9.04 -3.63
CA MET A 68 -5.53 -8.51 -3.10
C MET A 68 -6.66 -8.52 -4.13
N VAL A 69 -6.39 -8.11 -5.36
CA VAL A 69 -7.37 -8.14 -6.45
C VAL A 69 -7.75 -9.59 -6.79
N LEU A 70 -6.76 -10.49 -6.89
CA LEU A 70 -7.01 -11.90 -7.13
C LEU A 70 -7.90 -12.50 -6.03
N ALA A 71 -7.66 -12.15 -4.77
CA ALA A 71 -8.46 -12.62 -3.66
C ALA A 71 -9.92 -12.15 -3.75
N GLU A 72 -10.16 -10.89 -4.16
CA GLU A 72 -11.52 -10.38 -4.38
C GLU A 72 -12.22 -11.07 -5.58
N VAL A 73 -11.49 -11.33 -6.67
CA VAL A 73 -12.02 -12.08 -7.81
C VAL A 73 -12.41 -13.51 -7.40
N VAL A 74 -11.58 -14.18 -6.62
CA VAL A 74 -11.86 -15.52 -6.10
C VAL A 74 -13.12 -15.52 -5.22
N LYS A 75 -13.25 -14.55 -4.29
CA LYS A 75 -14.47 -14.40 -3.47
C LYS A 75 -15.70 -14.20 -4.35
N PHE A 76 -15.60 -13.34 -5.36
CA PHE A 76 -16.70 -13.05 -6.29
C PHE A 76 -17.12 -14.30 -7.08
N LEU A 77 -16.16 -15.06 -7.62
CA LEU A 77 -16.43 -16.30 -8.34
C LEU A 77 -17.07 -17.36 -7.43
N VAL A 78 -16.58 -17.51 -6.20
CA VAL A 78 -17.19 -18.42 -5.22
C VAL A 78 -18.61 -17.97 -4.89
N ALA A 79 -18.86 -16.68 -4.65
CA ALA A 79 -20.21 -16.18 -4.37
C ALA A 79 -21.19 -16.41 -5.54
N LYS A 80 -20.73 -16.30 -6.80
CA LYS A 80 -21.57 -16.43 -7.99
C LYS A 80 -21.85 -17.88 -8.41
N TYR A 81 -20.88 -18.77 -8.26
CA TYR A 81 -20.94 -20.14 -8.80
C TYR A 81 -21.03 -21.23 -7.72
N SER A 82 -20.92 -20.89 -6.44
CA SER A 82 -20.99 -21.88 -5.36
C SER A 82 -22.43 -22.14 -4.92
N SER A 83 -22.89 -23.39 -5.06
CA SER A 83 -24.11 -23.88 -4.41
C SER A 83 -23.99 -24.05 -2.89
N ALA A 84 -22.84 -23.70 -2.29
CA ALA A 84 -22.49 -24.03 -0.91
C ALA A 84 -22.86 -22.94 0.13
N GLY A 85 -23.80 -22.03 -0.17
CA GLY A 85 -24.32 -21.06 0.80
C GLY A 85 -23.25 -20.11 1.37
N TYR A 86 -22.29 -19.68 0.54
CA TYR A 86 -21.31 -18.69 0.97
C TYR A 86 -21.96 -17.31 1.05
N GLU A 87 -22.33 -16.89 2.26
CA GLU A 87 -22.74 -15.52 2.50
C GLU A 87 -21.51 -14.64 2.84
N PRO A 88 -21.21 -13.62 2.04
CA PRO A 88 -20.13 -12.69 2.35
C PRO A 88 -20.45 -11.97 3.67
N GLN A 89 -19.58 -12.13 4.67
CA GLN A 89 -19.72 -11.46 5.96
C GLN A 89 -19.45 -9.97 5.78
N VAL A 90 -20.49 -9.15 5.92
CA VAL A 90 -20.37 -7.69 5.78
C VAL A 90 -20.23 -7.08 7.18
N VAL A 91 -19.06 -6.50 7.48
CA VAL A 91 -18.84 -5.80 8.77
C VAL A 91 -19.28 -4.33 8.70
N THR A 92 -19.36 -3.77 7.49
CA THR A 92 -19.74 -2.36 7.26
C THR A 92 -21.20 -2.23 6.81
N LYS A 93 -21.85 -1.10 7.11
CA LYS A 93 -23.24 -0.84 6.68
C LYS A 93 -23.41 -0.82 5.15
N ARG A 94 -22.36 -0.48 4.40
CA ARG A 94 -22.38 -0.40 2.93
C ARG A 94 -21.60 -1.58 2.34
N LYS A 95 -22.28 -2.39 1.53
CA LYS A 95 -21.78 -3.63 0.93
C LYS A 95 -20.45 -3.49 0.16
N TYR A 96 -20.17 -2.31 -0.40
CA TYR A 96 -19.00 -2.07 -1.27
C TYR A 96 -17.87 -1.24 -0.64
N THR A 97 -17.93 -0.97 0.67
CA THR A 97 -16.94 -0.08 1.33
C THR A 97 -15.51 -0.60 1.16
N ARG A 98 -15.32 -1.92 1.24
CA ARG A 98 -14.02 -2.58 1.12
C ARG A 98 -13.46 -2.44 -0.28
N GLU A 99 -14.26 -2.74 -1.29
CA GLU A 99 -13.88 -2.69 -2.70
C GLU A 99 -13.58 -1.25 -3.13
N VAL A 100 -14.36 -0.27 -2.65
CA VAL A 100 -14.11 1.16 -2.90
C VAL A 100 -12.81 1.61 -2.24
N CYS A 101 -12.57 1.28 -0.97
CA CYS A 101 -11.31 1.60 -0.31
C CYS A 101 -10.10 0.98 -1.04
N LEU A 102 -10.21 -0.29 -1.45
CA LEU A 102 -9.16 -0.97 -2.21
C LEU A 102 -8.93 -0.30 -3.57
N ALA A 103 -10.00 0.01 -4.31
CA ALA A 103 -9.90 0.68 -5.59
C ALA A 103 -9.19 2.03 -5.47
N ILE A 104 -9.54 2.83 -4.46
CA ILE A 104 -8.86 4.11 -4.19
C ILE A 104 -7.37 3.87 -3.88
N MET A 105 -7.03 2.91 -3.01
CA MET A 105 -5.63 2.60 -2.69
C MET A 105 -4.82 2.18 -3.91
N VAL A 106 -5.39 1.36 -4.80
CA VAL A 106 -4.76 0.93 -6.05
C VAL A 106 -4.52 2.12 -6.97
N VAL A 107 -5.53 2.99 -7.17
CA VAL A 107 -5.38 4.19 -8.00
C VAL A 107 -4.29 5.11 -7.45
N LEU A 108 -4.26 5.34 -6.13
CA LEU A 108 -3.22 6.15 -5.50
C LEU A 108 -1.83 5.52 -5.66
N ALA A 109 -1.69 4.21 -5.49
CA ALA A 109 -0.42 3.50 -5.66
C ALA A 109 0.09 3.57 -7.10
N LEU A 110 -0.80 3.38 -8.09
CA LEU A 110 -0.46 3.51 -9.49
C LEU A 110 -0.06 4.95 -9.83
N TYR A 111 -0.78 5.96 -9.31
CA TYR A 111 -0.42 7.36 -9.51
C TYR A 111 0.96 7.69 -8.93
N ILE A 112 1.27 7.21 -7.72
CA ILE A 112 2.60 7.37 -7.13
C ILE A 112 3.65 6.71 -8.03
N GLY A 113 3.45 5.45 -8.40
CA GLY A 113 4.43 4.67 -9.17
C GLY A 113 4.68 5.19 -10.59
N SER A 114 3.63 5.62 -11.28
CA SER A 114 3.69 5.99 -12.71
C SER A 114 3.93 7.47 -12.99
N VAL A 115 3.49 8.37 -12.11
CA VAL A 115 3.57 9.82 -12.35
C VAL A 115 4.51 10.49 -11.35
N LEU A 116 4.17 10.39 -10.06
CA LEU A 116 4.83 11.20 -9.03
C LEU A 116 6.31 10.85 -8.85
N ARG A 117 6.65 9.60 -9.11
CA ARG A 117 7.97 9.02 -8.84
C ARG A 117 8.96 9.24 -9.98
N PRO A 118 8.60 9.06 -11.27
CA PRO A 118 9.41 9.57 -12.38
C PRO A 118 9.66 11.09 -12.28
N GLU A 119 8.65 11.88 -11.93
CA GLU A 119 8.80 13.33 -11.74
C GLU A 119 9.80 13.65 -10.62
N MET A 120 9.74 12.93 -9.50
CA MET A 120 10.67 13.07 -8.39
C MET A 120 12.11 12.69 -8.77
N HIS A 121 12.29 11.61 -9.54
CA HIS A 121 13.62 11.21 -10.03
C HIS A 121 14.22 12.24 -10.99
N ALA A 122 13.40 12.84 -11.85
CA ALA A 122 13.84 13.93 -12.73
C ALA A 122 14.25 15.17 -11.92
N MET A 123 13.43 15.54 -10.93
CA MET A 123 13.71 16.68 -10.05
C MET A 123 14.97 16.47 -9.19
N ASP A 124 15.17 15.26 -8.66
CA ASP A 124 16.36 14.90 -7.89
C ASP A 124 17.64 14.94 -8.75
N LYS A 125 17.57 14.52 -10.02
CA LYS A 125 18.69 14.69 -10.98
C LYS A 125 19.01 16.16 -11.23
N LEU A 126 18.00 17.00 -11.43
CA LEU A 126 18.20 18.45 -11.64
C LEU A 126 18.78 19.13 -10.39
N LYS A 127 18.31 18.76 -9.20
CA LYS A 127 18.84 19.25 -7.92
C LYS A 127 20.29 18.80 -7.69
N LYS A 128 20.64 17.57 -8.09
CA LYS A 128 22.03 17.07 -8.04
C LYS A 128 22.95 17.83 -8.98
N ALA A 129 22.46 18.25 -10.15
CA ALA A 129 23.21 19.04 -11.11
C ALA A 129 23.38 20.51 -10.66
N ASN A 130 22.37 21.09 -10.01
CA ASN A 130 22.36 22.50 -9.58
C ASN A 130 22.01 22.64 -8.08
N PRO A 131 22.93 22.28 -7.18
CA PRO A 131 22.65 22.20 -5.74
C PRO A 131 22.41 23.56 -5.07
N ALA A 132 22.86 24.67 -5.68
CA ALA A 132 22.70 26.02 -5.13
C ALA A 132 21.38 26.71 -5.53
N ASP A 133 20.56 26.10 -6.40
CA ASP A 133 19.33 26.73 -6.87
C ASP A 133 18.17 26.51 -5.87
N GLN A 134 17.83 27.59 -5.16
CA GLN A 134 16.78 27.62 -4.16
C GLN A 134 15.38 27.33 -4.76
N LYS A 135 15.14 27.65 -6.04
CA LYS A 135 13.84 27.37 -6.69
C LYS A 135 13.64 25.86 -6.88
N LEU A 136 14.69 25.15 -7.28
CA LEU A 136 14.72 23.70 -7.42
C LEU A 136 14.51 23.01 -6.06
N GLN A 137 15.07 23.55 -4.99
CA GLN A 137 14.84 23.05 -3.63
C GLN A 137 13.37 23.18 -3.21
N ILE A 138 12.76 24.34 -3.42
CA ILE A 138 11.34 24.58 -3.08
C ILE A 138 10.41 23.66 -3.90
N GLN A 139 10.72 23.41 -5.16
CA GLN A 139 9.94 22.48 -5.98
C GLN A 139 10.09 21.04 -5.48
N PHE A 140 11.31 20.61 -5.18
CA PHE A 140 11.58 19.28 -4.62
C PHE A 140 10.83 19.07 -3.30
N ASP A 141 10.84 20.05 -2.39
CA ASP A 141 10.17 19.93 -1.09
C ASP A 141 8.64 19.87 -1.24
N ARG A 142 8.07 20.60 -2.20
CA ARG A 142 6.64 20.49 -2.56
C ARG A 142 6.29 19.09 -3.08
N TYR A 143 7.12 18.53 -3.95
CA TYR A 143 6.93 17.17 -4.47
C TYR A 143 7.03 16.13 -3.37
N HIS A 144 8.03 16.24 -2.50
CA HIS A 144 8.19 15.35 -1.35
C HIS A 144 6.98 15.43 -0.42
N SER A 145 6.52 16.64 -0.10
CA SER A 145 5.33 16.83 0.74
C SER A 145 4.07 16.21 0.12
N LYS A 146 3.84 16.42 -1.18
CA LYS A 146 2.71 15.81 -1.91
C LYS A 146 2.78 14.29 -1.88
N LEU A 147 3.97 13.71 -2.09
CA LEU A 147 4.19 12.28 -2.01
C LEU A 147 3.92 11.74 -0.60
N THR A 148 4.44 12.39 0.44
CA THR A 148 4.16 12.02 1.84
C THR A 148 2.66 12.04 2.13
N TRP A 149 1.95 13.08 1.71
CA TRP A 149 0.49 13.18 1.90
C TRP A 149 -0.29 12.03 1.25
N ILE A 150 0.04 11.70 0.00
CA ILE A 150 -0.63 10.60 -0.71
C ILE A 150 -0.34 9.27 -0.02
N TYR A 151 0.89 9.03 0.44
CA TYR A 151 1.22 7.85 1.24
C TYR A 151 0.46 7.79 2.56
N THR A 152 0.34 8.91 3.28
CA THR A 152 -0.43 8.97 4.53
C THR A 152 -1.90 8.62 4.30
N VAL A 153 -2.53 9.19 3.27
CA VAL A 153 -3.91 8.84 2.91
C VAL A 153 -4.03 7.36 2.56
N ASN A 154 -3.11 6.83 1.75
CA ASN A 154 -3.10 5.41 1.37
C ASN A 154 -2.92 4.49 2.59
N MET A 155 -2.08 4.88 3.55
CA MET A 155 -1.89 4.17 4.80
C MET A 155 -3.13 4.17 5.71
N ILE A 156 -3.84 5.30 5.83
CA ILE A 156 -5.10 5.37 6.58
C ILE A 156 -6.15 4.44 5.95
N LEU A 157 -6.25 4.43 4.61
CA LEU A 157 -7.13 3.51 3.88
C LEU A 157 -6.71 2.05 4.10
N GLY A 158 -5.41 1.76 4.07
CA GLY A 158 -4.86 0.43 4.34
C GLY A 158 -5.18 -0.07 5.74
N LEU A 159 -5.02 0.77 6.77
CA LEU A 159 -5.40 0.46 8.16
C LEU A 159 -6.91 0.24 8.29
N THR A 160 -7.71 1.04 7.59
CA THR A 160 -9.17 0.87 7.55
C THR A 160 -9.54 -0.49 6.95
N LEU A 161 -8.93 -0.88 5.83
CA LEU A 161 -9.12 -2.20 5.24
C LEU A 161 -8.63 -3.33 6.13
N PHE A 162 -7.51 -3.13 6.83
CA PHE A 162 -6.97 -4.09 7.79
C PHE A 162 -7.94 -4.33 8.94
N TYR A 163 -8.53 -3.27 9.50
CA TYR A 163 -9.54 -3.34 10.54
C TYR A 163 -10.81 -4.08 10.07
N ILE A 164 -11.30 -3.75 8.87
CA ILE A 164 -12.50 -4.40 8.30
C ILE A 164 -12.24 -5.89 8.10
N ASN A 165 -11.14 -6.27 7.44
CA ASN A 165 -10.83 -7.67 7.16
C ASN A 165 -10.52 -8.47 8.44
N GLY A 166 -9.84 -7.85 9.41
CA GLY A 166 -9.59 -8.47 10.72
C GLY A 166 -10.90 -8.81 11.45
N LYS A 167 -11.87 -7.89 11.45
CA LYS A 167 -13.20 -8.15 12.02
C LYS A 167 -14.00 -9.19 11.25
N GLU A 168 -13.90 -9.22 9.92
CA GLU A 168 -14.54 -10.24 9.09
C GLU A 168 -14.01 -11.64 9.46
N MET A 169 -12.69 -11.80 9.56
CA MET A 169 -12.06 -13.06 9.95
C MET A 169 -12.45 -13.52 11.36
N ALA A 170 -12.46 -12.62 12.35
CA ALA A 170 -12.84 -12.98 13.71
C ALA A 170 -14.27 -13.56 13.78
N ARG A 171 -15.21 -12.98 13.03
CA ARG A 171 -16.60 -13.48 12.94
C ARG A 171 -16.72 -14.81 12.21
N PHE A 172 -15.88 -15.06 11.20
CA PHE A 172 -15.83 -16.36 10.52
C PHE A 172 -15.36 -17.48 11.46
N THR A 173 -14.44 -17.22 12.39
CA THR A 173 -14.00 -18.21 13.38
C THR A 173 -15.11 -18.55 14.37
N THR A 174 -15.81 -17.56 14.92
CA THR A 174 -16.88 -17.79 15.92
C THR A 174 -18.04 -18.62 15.37
N ARG A 175 -18.42 -18.45 14.09
CA ARG A 175 -19.46 -19.29 13.47
C ARG A 175 -19.01 -20.74 13.25
N ARG A 176 -17.72 -20.99 13.07
CA ARG A 176 -17.17 -22.34 12.90
C ARG A 176 -17.13 -23.12 14.22
N GLU A 177 -17.13 -22.43 15.36
CA GLU A 177 -17.22 -23.04 16.70
C GLU A 177 -18.67 -23.27 17.15
N ALA A 178 -19.64 -22.64 16.48
CA ALA A 178 -21.07 -22.77 16.77
C ALA A 178 -21.81 -23.80 15.88
N ASP A 179 -21.15 -24.30 14.83
CA ASP A 179 -21.59 -25.38 13.93
C ASP A 179 -20.84 -26.68 14.26
#